data_AF-A0A815IUG1-F1
#
_entry.id   AF-A0A815IUG1-F1
#
_cell.length_a   1.000
_cell.length_b   1.000
_cell.length_c   1.000
_cell.angle_alpha   90.00
_cell.angle_beta   90.00
_cell.angle_gamma   90.00
#
_symmetry.space_group_name_H-M   'P 1'
#
loop_
_entity.id
_entity.type
_entity.pdbx_description
1 polymer ?
#
loop_
_entity_poly.entity_id
_entity_poly.type
_entity_poly.pdbx_seq_one_letter_code
_entity_poly.pdbx_strand_id
1 'polypeptide(L)'
;MEKAYSKSVLQIPSKKLETRDLNQSNNYSTRKSKCTIRRYNVNNSCAVTYSDTFTYTAFPTTAQCSNWQTFTSTLTCRSYSKMHIYGSNDQTGAVLTDSFVVTALAAALRYNGSITINSNGAIWSVGSCWGGYGIGSTGSCNCGNGYAVRPCVTSTYYWGGTAGTICNAQSQTLSISFS
;
A
#
# COMPACT_ATOMS: atom_id res chain seq x y z
N MET A 1 -0.80 -47.94 42.13
CA MET A 1 0.09 -46.77 42.29
C MET A 1 -0.37 -45.72 41.30
N GLU A 2 -1.31 -44.89 41.74
CA GLU A 2 -2.01 -43.90 40.92
C GLU A 2 -1.44 -42.52 41.29
N LYS A 3 -0.72 -41.87 40.37
CA LYS A 3 -0.16 -40.54 40.59
C LYS A 3 -1.06 -39.51 39.92
N ALA A 4 -1.75 -38.74 40.77
CA ALA A 4 -2.52 -37.56 40.42
C ALA A 4 -1.63 -36.48 39.79
N TYR A 5 -2.09 -35.88 38.69
CA TYR A 5 -1.50 -34.66 38.12
C TYR A 5 -2.43 -33.47 38.39
N SER A 6 -1.90 -32.51 39.14
CA SER A 6 -2.57 -31.29 39.60
C SER A 6 -2.64 -30.23 38.49
N LYS A 7 -3.82 -29.63 38.29
CA LYS A 7 -4.05 -28.48 37.40
C LYS A 7 -3.60 -27.19 38.09
N SER A 8 -2.58 -26.52 37.57
CA SER A 8 -2.22 -25.15 37.95
C SER A 8 -3.04 -24.13 37.15
N VAL A 9 -3.94 -23.45 37.85
CA VAL A 9 -4.70 -22.30 37.35
C VAL A 9 -3.87 -21.03 37.61
N LEU A 10 -3.45 -20.35 36.55
CA LEU A 10 -2.87 -19.02 36.63
C LEU A 10 -4.01 -17.98 36.76
N GLN A 11 -4.00 -17.29 37.89
CA GLN A 11 -5.01 -16.35 38.33
C GLN A 11 -4.74 -14.95 37.73
N ILE A 12 -5.66 -14.44 36.92
CA ILE A 12 -5.62 -13.07 36.36
C ILE A 12 -6.42 -12.15 37.31
N PRO A 13 -5.86 -11.02 37.79
CA PRO A 13 -6.60 -10.11 38.66
C PRO A 13 -7.65 -9.30 37.89
N SER A 14 -8.90 -9.33 38.38
CA SER A 14 -10.04 -8.58 37.87
C SER A 14 -9.93 -7.09 38.18
N LYS A 15 -9.87 -6.23 37.16
CA LYS A 15 -10.15 -4.79 37.33
C LYS A 15 -11.65 -4.54 37.16
N LYS A 16 -12.22 -3.98 38.23
CA LYS A 16 -13.61 -3.57 38.42
C LYS A 16 -14.03 -2.57 37.31
N LEU A 17 -14.97 -2.96 36.46
CA LEU A 17 -15.73 -2.04 35.60
C LEU A 17 -16.96 -1.62 36.40
N GLU A 18 -16.92 -0.42 36.99
CA GLU A 18 -18.10 0.18 37.61
C GLU A 18 -18.97 0.83 36.52
N THR A 19 -20.21 0.34 36.47
CA THR A 19 -21.33 0.88 35.71
C THR A 19 -21.80 2.21 36.31
N ARG A 20 -22.01 3.22 35.47
CA ARG A 20 -22.86 4.37 35.82
C ARG A 20 -23.74 4.74 34.63
N ASP A 21 -25.00 4.35 34.75
CA ASP A 21 -26.12 4.98 34.07
C ASP A 21 -26.99 5.71 35.11
N LEU A 22 -27.68 6.74 34.60
CA LEU A 22 -28.86 7.43 35.10
C LEU A 22 -28.71 8.76 35.88
N ASN A 23 -29.10 9.80 35.14
CA ASN A 23 -30.09 10.84 35.47
C ASN A 23 -29.72 12.11 36.27
N GLN A 24 -29.76 13.22 35.52
CA GLN A 24 -30.53 14.47 35.75
C GLN A 24 -30.32 15.31 37.02
N SER A 25 -29.73 16.50 36.86
CA SER A 25 -30.46 17.78 36.65
C SER A 25 -29.75 19.00 37.25
N ASN A 26 -29.86 20.11 36.51
CA ASN A 26 -29.80 21.51 36.96
C ASN A 26 -28.45 22.11 37.40
N ASN A 27 -27.78 22.75 36.44
CA ASN A 27 -27.44 24.17 36.59
C ASN A 27 -27.19 24.81 35.23
N TYR A 28 -28.13 25.67 34.80
CA TYR A 28 -27.95 26.58 33.68
C TYR A 28 -26.97 27.68 34.10
N SER A 29 -25.77 27.70 33.52
CA SER A 29 -24.96 28.91 33.45
C SER A 29 -24.22 28.95 32.12
N THR A 30 -24.43 30.05 31.42
CA THR A 30 -24.16 30.28 30.01
C THR A 30 -22.70 30.12 29.62
N ARG A 31 -22.37 29.05 28.91
CA ARG A 31 -21.29 29.06 27.91
C ARG A 31 -21.80 28.45 26.62
N LYS A 32 -22.25 29.31 25.69
CA LYS A 32 -22.37 28.96 24.28
C LYS A 32 -20.97 28.66 23.76
N SER A 33 -20.46 27.47 24.04
CA SER A 33 -19.36 26.91 23.26
C SER A 33 -19.95 26.62 21.90
N LYS A 34 -19.74 27.54 20.95
CA LYS A 34 -19.91 27.25 19.52
C LYS A 34 -19.14 25.96 19.26
N CYS A 35 -19.85 24.85 19.10
CA CYS A 35 -19.30 23.67 18.45
C CYS A 35 -19.13 24.08 16.99
N THR A 36 -18.01 24.73 16.71
CA THR A 36 -17.57 24.94 15.34
C THR A 36 -17.21 23.57 14.83
N ILE A 37 -18.10 22.95 14.04
CA ILE A 37 -17.71 21.89 13.13
C ILE A 37 -16.56 22.49 12.32
N ARG A 38 -15.32 22.12 12.65
CA ARG A 38 -14.23 22.33 11.71
C ARG A 38 -14.61 21.47 10.52
N ARG A 39 -15.10 22.11 9.45
CA ARG A 39 -15.07 21.51 8.12
C ARG A 39 -13.62 21.12 7.92
N TYR A 40 -13.31 19.83 8.02
CA TYR A 40 -12.08 19.32 7.46
C TYR A 40 -12.10 19.75 6.01
N ASN A 41 -11.06 20.45 5.56
CA ASN A 41 -10.80 20.57 4.14
C ASN A 41 -10.67 19.14 3.62
N VAL A 42 -11.72 18.62 2.97
CA VAL A 42 -11.76 17.31 2.30
C VAL A 42 -10.88 17.28 1.04
N ASN A 43 -10.11 18.34 0.81
CA ASN A 43 -9.24 18.48 -0.34
C ASN A 43 -7.81 18.01 -0.08
N ASN A 44 -7.57 17.20 0.95
CA ASN A 44 -6.31 16.45 1.00
C ASN A 44 -6.48 15.24 0.06
N SER A 45 -6.42 15.49 -1.24
CA SER A 45 -6.51 14.44 -2.24
C SER A 45 -5.32 13.52 -2.05
N CYS A 46 -5.58 12.27 -1.66
CA CYS A 46 -4.57 11.23 -1.57
C CYS A 46 -4.09 10.77 -2.95
N ALA A 47 -4.25 11.58 -3.99
CA ALA A 47 -3.85 11.22 -5.34
C ALA A 47 -2.35 11.48 -5.52
N VAL A 48 -1.56 10.42 -5.60
CA VAL A 48 -0.14 10.49 -5.97
C VAL A 48 0.13 9.54 -7.13
N THR A 49 0.95 9.97 -8.08
CA THR A 49 1.25 9.21 -9.30
C THR A 49 2.74 9.24 -9.58
N TYR A 50 3.28 8.09 -9.96
CA TYR A 50 4.58 7.93 -10.60
C TYR A 50 4.35 7.64 -12.08
N SER A 51 5.20 8.22 -12.94
CA SER A 51 5.23 7.91 -14.37
C SER A 51 6.61 8.19 -14.94
N ASP A 52 7.19 7.21 -15.64
CA ASP A 52 8.46 7.35 -16.34
C ASP A 52 8.52 6.40 -17.55
N THR A 53 9.36 6.74 -18.53
CA THR A 53 9.52 5.98 -19.78
C THR A 53 10.71 5.06 -19.73
N PHE A 54 10.47 3.76 -19.90
CA PHE A 54 11.51 2.73 -19.95
C PHE A 54 11.73 2.27 -21.38
N THR A 55 13.00 2.07 -21.74
CA THR A 55 13.41 1.64 -23.07
C THR A 55 13.90 0.20 -23.00
N TYR A 56 13.40 -0.64 -23.91
CA TYR A 56 13.90 -2.00 -24.08
C TYR A 56 15.43 -1.99 -24.26
N THR A 57 16.12 -2.97 -23.65
CA THR A 57 17.59 -3.12 -23.59
C THR A 57 18.37 -1.99 -22.90
N ALA A 58 17.71 -0.96 -22.36
CA ALA A 58 18.36 0.10 -21.59
C ALA A 58 18.28 -0.17 -20.08
N PHE A 59 19.31 0.26 -19.35
CA PHE A 59 19.24 0.31 -17.88
C PHE A 59 18.27 1.42 -17.46
N PRO A 60 17.52 1.22 -16.37
CA PRO A 60 16.89 2.34 -15.71
C PRO A 60 17.93 3.39 -15.31
N THR A 61 17.63 4.64 -15.63
CA THR A 61 18.47 5.80 -15.29
C THR A 61 18.39 6.08 -13.78
N THR A 62 19.42 6.75 -13.26
CA THR A 62 19.41 7.24 -11.87
C THR A 62 18.20 8.14 -11.59
N ALA A 63 17.80 8.96 -12.57
CA ALA A 63 16.64 9.84 -12.45
C ALA A 63 15.34 9.05 -12.22
N GLN A 64 15.10 7.97 -12.98
CA GLN A 64 13.92 7.12 -12.80
C GLN A 64 13.86 6.49 -11.40
N CYS A 65 15.01 6.02 -10.91
CA CYS A 65 15.07 5.50 -9.55
C CYS A 65 14.83 6.60 -8.49
N SER A 66 15.39 7.79 -8.66
CA SER A 66 15.15 8.92 -7.75
C SER A 66 13.70 9.40 -7.77
N ASN A 67 13.06 9.42 -8.96
CA ASN A 67 11.64 9.73 -9.11
C ASN A 67 10.78 8.69 -8.37
N TRP A 68 11.14 7.41 -8.49
CA TRP A 68 10.46 6.32 -7.79
C TRP A 68 10.56 6.45 -6.27
N GLN A 69 11.77 6.69 -5.75
CA GLN A 69 11.99 6.89 -4.32
C GLN A 69 11.26 8.13 -3.79
N THR A 70 11.23 9.21 -4.57
CA THR A 70 10.44 10.40 -4.25
C THR A 70 8.97 10.05 -4.15
N PHE A 71 8.42 9.38 -5.17
CA PHE A 71 7.04 8.91 -5.18
C PHE A 71 6.71 8.03 -3.97
N THR A 72 7.49 6.99 -3.67
CA THR A 72 7.19 6.09 -2.55
C THR A 72 7.25 6.85 -1.21
N SER A 73 8.12 7.84 -1.07
CA SER A 73 8.18 8.72 0.10
C SER A 73 6.95 9.62 0.28
N THR A 74 6.17 9.86 -0.78
CA THR A 74 4.90 10.62 -0.72
C THR A 74 3.69 9.76 -0.36
N LEU A 75 3.84 8.44 -0.24
CA LEU A 75 2.74 7.53 0.08
C LEU A 75 2.30 7.63 1.56
N THR A 76 1.82 8.79 2.00
CA THR A 76 1.53 9.10 3.43
C THR A 76 0.08 8.89 3.82
N CYS A 77 -0.84 8.76 2.86
CA CYS A 77 -2.25 8.63 3.19
C CYS A 77 -2.57 7.31 3.91
N ARG A 78 -3.47 7.41 4.89
CA ARG A 78 -3.93 6.26 5.68
C ARG A 78 -5.11 5.52 5.05
N SER A 79 -5.67 6.05 3.96
CA SER A 79 -6.95 5.64 3.40
C SER A 79 -6.93 5.63 1.87
N TYR A 80 -5.87 5.07 1.28
CA TYR A 80 -5.89 4.84 -0.16
C TYR A 80 -6.96 3.80 -0.48
N SER A 81 -7.82 4.13 -1.44
CA SER A 81 -8.96 3.31 -1.83
C SER A 81 -8.77 2.67 -3.20
N LYS A 82 -7.90 3.25 -4.03
CA LYS A 82 -7.61 2.77 -5.38
C LYS A 82 -6.11 2.77 -5.65
N MET A 83 -5.64 1.69 -6.27
CA MET A 83 -4.36 1.63 -6.98
C MET A 83 -4.64 1.38 -8.46
N HIS A 84 -3.92 2.05 -9.35
CA HIS A 84 -4.01 1.82 -10.79
C HIS A 84 -2.61 1.77 -11.39
N ILE A 85 -2.25 0.64 -12.00
CA ILE A 85 -1.00 0.47 -12.77
C ILE A 85 -1.36 0.39 -14.24
N TYR A 86 -0.73 1.21 -15.06
CA TYR A 86 -1.00 1.34 -16.50
C TYR A 86 0.25 1.81 -17.24
N GLY A 87 0.21 1.77 -18.56
CA GLY A 87 1.35 2.19 -19.37
C GLY A 87 0.97 2.56 -20.80
N SER A 88 1.97 2.97 -21.58
CA SER A 88 1.73 3.30 -23.00
C SER A 88 1.31 2.08 -23.83
N ASN A 89 1.66 0.87 -23.40
CA ASN A 89 1.32 -0.38 -24.08
C ASN A 89 0.01 -1.00 -23.56
N ASP A 90 -0.51 -0.51 -22.45
CA ASP A 90 -1.84 -0.82 -21.94
C ASP A 90 -2.36 0.34 -21.09
N GLN A 91 -3.18 1.18 -21.74
CA GLN A 91 -3.79 2.35 -21.10
C GLN A 91 -4.96 1.98 -20.18
N THR A 92 -5.53 0.78 -20.33
CA THR A 92 -6.60 0.30 -19.44
C THR A 92 -6.00 -0.02 -18.07
N GLY A 93 -4.93 -0.81 -18.07
CA GLY A 93 -4.18 -1.15 -16.88
C GLY A 93 -4.93 -2.06 -15.89
N ALA A 94 -4.29 -2.32 -14.76
CA ALA A 94 -4.88 -3.01 -13.63
C ALA A 94 -5.34 -2.02 -12.57
N VAL A 95 -6.63 -2.11 -12.21
CA VAL A 95 -7.23 -1.35 -11.12
C VAL A 95 -7.48 -2.27 -9.93
N LEU A 96 -7.13 -1.79 -8.74
CA LEU A 96 -7.37 -2.44 -7.47
C LEU A 96 -8.14 -1.48 -6.56
N THR A 97 -9.29 -1.91 -6.04
CA THR A 97 -10.21 -1.07 -5.24
C THR A 97 -10.45 -1.57 -3.82
N ASP A 98 -9.79 -2.66 -3.43
CA ASP A 98 -9.81 -3.12 -2.05
C ASP A 98 -8.93 -2.20 -1.20
N SER A 99 -9.57 -1.29 -0.45
CA SER A 99 -8.88 -0.27 0.34
C SER A 99 -7.90 -0.83 1.38
N PHE A 100 -8.16 -2.03 1.93
CA PHE A 100 -7.24 -2.67 2.87
C PHE A 100 -5.97 -3.11 2.14
N VAL A 101 -6.14 -3.77 0.99
CA VAL A 101 -5.01 -4.24 0.17
C VAL A 101 -4.22 -3.05 -0.38
N VAL A 102 -4.89 -2.05 -0.94
CA VAL A 102 -4.26 -0.84 -1.51
C VAL A 102 -3.44 -0.11 -0.45
N THR A 103 -4.02 0.10 0.75
CA THR A 103 -3.32 0.76 1.85
C THR A 103 -2.11 -0.07 2.32
N ALA A 104 -2.24 -1.40 2.40
CA ALA A 104 -1.14 -2.28 2.77
C ALA A 104 0.02 -2.25 1.74
N LEU A 105 -0.30 -2.24 0.45
CA LEU A 105 0.70 -2.12 -0.63
C LEU A 105 1.40 -0.77 -0.61
N ALA A 106 0.65 0.33 -0.42
CA ALA A 106 1.22 1.67 -0.31
C ALA A 106 2.16 1.80 0.90
N ALA A 107 1.75 1.26 2.05
CA ALA A 107 2.56 1.24 3.27
C ALA A 107 3.83 0.40 3.08
N ALA A 108 3.71 -0.79 2.48
CA ALA A 108 4.88 -1.60 2.14
C ALA A 108 5.85 -0.80 1.27
N LEU A 109 5.35 -0.23 0.16
CA LEU A 109 6.16 0.56 -0.78
C LEU A 109 6.91 1.72 -0.11
N ARG A 110 6.23 2.44 0.78
CA ARG A 110 6.81 3.57 1.52
C ARG A 110 7.98 3.16 2.40
N TYR A 111 7.82 2.06 3.13
CA TYR A 111 8.75 1.65 4.18
C TYR A 111 9.76 0.60 3.72
N ASN A 112 9.84 0.34 2.41
CA ASN A 112 10.65 -0.73 1.85
C ASN A 112 10.34 -2.11 2.49
N GLY A 113 9.08 -2.35 2.84
CA GLY A 113 8.61 -3.62 3.42
C GLY A 113 8.36 -4.71 2.37
N SER A 114 7.99 -5.91 2.82
CA SER A 114 7.60 -7.01 1.92
C SER A 114 6.20 -7.49 2.24
N ILE A 115 5.36 -7.63 1.22
CA ILE A 115 4.02 -8.19 1.35
C ILE A 115 3.66 -8.96 0.08
N THR A 116 2.90 -10.03 0.24
CA THR A 116 2.25 -10.77 -0.84
C THR A 116 0.80 -10.98 -0.45
N ILE A 117 -0.13 -10.56 -1.31
CA ILE A 117 -1.55 -10.55 -1.03
C ILE A 117 -2.36 -10.79 -2.30
N ASN A 118 -3.38 -11.65 -2.20
CA ASN A 118 -4.28 -11.94 -3.31
C ASN A 118 -5.39 -10.90 -3.36
N SER A 119 -5.62 -10.28 -4.51
CA SER A 119 -6.79 -9.41 -4.72
C SER A 119 -7.08 -9.20 -6.21
N ASN A 120 -8.36 -9.05 -6.54
CA ASN A 120 -8.87 -8.89 -7.90
C ASN A 120 -8.32 -9.95 -8.89
N GLY A 121 -8.22 -11.21 -8.45
CA GLY A 121 -7.75 -12.33 -9.27
C GLY A 121 -6.23 -12.38 -9.53
N ALA A 122 -5.43 -11.53 -8.89
CA ALA A 122 -3.98 -11.48 -9.05
C ALA A 122 -3.23 -11.57 -7.70
N ILE A 123 -1.94 -11.92 -7.77
CA ILE A 123 -1.03 -11.98 -6.61
C ILE A 123 -0.23 -10.68 -6.57
N TRP A 124 -0.69 -9.71 -5.80
CA TRP A 124 0.01 -8.45 -5.62
C TRP A 124 1.11 -8.62 -4.60
N SER A 125 2.30 -8.11 -4.93
CA SER A 125 3.42 -8.16 -3.99
C SER A 125 4.36 -7.00 -4.18
N VAL A 126 4.92 -6.59 -3.06
CA VAL A 126 5.91 -5.54 -2.95
C VAL A 126 7.14 -6.16 -2.28
N GLY A 127 8.33 -5.83 -2.78
CA GLY A 127 9.58 -6.33 -2.20
C GLY A 127 10.82 -5.96 -3.00
N SER A 128 11.98 -6.36 -2.48
CA SER A 128 13.29 -6.14 -3.09
C SER A 128 13.62 -7.21 -4.14
N CYS A 129 14.08 -6.81 -5.31
CA CYS A 129 14.45 -7.70 -6.40
C CYS A 129 15.57 -7.09 -7.26
N TRP A 130 16.61 -7.88 -7.55
CA TRP A 130 17.73 -7.48 -8.44
C TRP A 130 18.29 -6.08 -8.16
N GLY A 131 18.59 -5.82 -6.88
CA GLY A 131 19.15 -4.53 -6.43
C GLY A 131 18.14 -3.38 -6.36
N GLY A 132 16.90 -3.59 -6.81
CA GLY A 132 15.81 -2.63 -6.75
C GLY A 132 14.71 -3.03 -5.79
N TYR A 133 13.68 -2.18 -5.72
CA TYR A 133 12.51 -2.38 -4.89
C TYR A 133 11.27 -1.91 -5.65
N GLY A 134 10.21 -2.72 -5.68
CA GLY A 134 9.06 -2.44 -6.51
C GLY A 134 7.85 -3.31 -6.23
N ILE A 135 6.88 -3.23 -7.13
CA ILE A 135 5.58 -3.91 -7.04
C ILE A 135 5.35 -4.79 -8.27
N GLY A 136 4.64 -5.91 -8.10
CA GLY A 136 4.18 -6.76 -9.21
C GLY A 136 2.91 -7.56 -8.91
N SER A 137 2.13 -7.86 -9.95
CA SER A 137 0.85 -8.60 -9.89
C SER A 137 0.98 -10.12 -9.99
N THR A 138 2.19 -10.64 -10.10
CA THR A 138 2.52 -12.08 -10.13
C THR A 138 3.66 -12.44 -9.17
N GLY A 139 4.08 -11.49 -8.32
CA GLY A 139 5.34 -11.56 -7.58
C GLY A 139 6.19 -10.31 -7.78
N SER A 140 6.86 -9.86 -6.72
CA SER A 140 7.74 -8.68 -6.76
C SER A 140 8.96 -8.95 -7.63
N CYS A 141 9.42 -10.21 -7.72
CA CYS A 141 10.57 -10.65 -8.52
C CYS A 141 10.18 -11.64 -9.64
N ASN A 142 8.90 -11.70 -10.02
CA ASN A 142 8.48 -12.63 -11.08
C ASN A 142 8.63 -12.00 -12.48
N CYS A 143 8.96 -12.82 -13.47
CA CYS A 143 9.09 -12.48 -14.89
C CYS A 143 7.92 -12.97 -15.75
N GLY A 144 6.84 -13.44 -15.13
CA GLY A 144 5.63 -13.86 -15.83
C GLY A 144 4.89 -12.72 -16.55
N ASN A 145 3.63 -12.99 -16.90
CA ASN A 145 2.78 -11.99 -17.54
C ASN A 145 1.94 -11.24 -16.51
N GLY A 146 1.89 -9.91 -16.60
CA GLY A 146 1.10 -9.09 -15.69
C GLY A 146 1.56 -7.65 -15.65
N TYR A 147 1.53 -7.08 -14.44
CA TYR A 147 1.87 -5.69 -14.16
C TYR A 147 3.01 -5.64 -13.17
N ALA A 148 4.05 -4.85 -13.46
CA ALA A 148 5.10 -4.57 -12.50
C ALA A 148 5.75 -3.21 -12.77
N VAL A 149 6.20 -2.57 -11.69
CA VAL A 149 6.94 -1.30 -11.73
C VAL A 149 8.13 -1.43 -10.78
N ARG A 150 9.35 -1.43 -11.33
CA ARG A 150 10.61 -1.67 -10.60
C ARG A 150 11.73 -0.72 -11.09
N PRO A 151 11.62 0.60 -10.87
CA PRO A 151 12.50 1.59 -11.51
C PRO A 151 13.96 1.57 -11.05
N CYS A 152 14.24 0.94 -9.91
CA CYS A 152 15.57 0.90 -9.29
C CYS A 152 16.33 -0.41 -9.52
N VAL A 153 15.95 -1.26 -10.47
CA VAL A 153 16.66 -2.51 -10.75
C VAL A 153 18.02 -2.24 -11.41
N THR A 154 18.99 -3.11 -11.14
CA THR A 154 20.33 -3.04 -11.74
C THR A 154 20.45 -3.89 -13.01
N SER A 155 19.34 -4.06 -13.75
CA SER A 155 19.24 -4.88 -14.96
C SER A 155 18.44 -4.16 -16.04
N THR A 156 18.84 -4.34 -17.30
CA THR A 156 18.19 -3.76 -18.48
C THR A 156 16.83 -4.40 -18.82
N TYR A 157 16.50 -5.54 -18.23
CA TYR A 157 15.34 -6.33 -18.63
C TYR A 157 14.27 -6.47 -17.55
N TYR A 158 14.51 -6.02 -16.31
CA TYR A 158 13.67 -6.38 -15.15
C TYR A 158 12.92 -5.21 -14.54
N TRP A 159 12.84 -4.08 -15.25
CA TRP A 159 12.25 -2.83 -14.76
C TRP A 159 10.71 -2.85 -14.69
N GLY A 160 10.04 -3.80 -15.35
CA GLY A 160 8.60 -3.98 -15.28
C GLY A 160 7.91 -4.06 -16.64
N GLY A 161 6.59 -3.92 -16.64
CA GLY A 161 5.75 -4.00 -17.84
C GLY A 161 4.27 -3.91 -17.49
N THR A 162 3.42 -3.57 -18.46
CA THR A 162 1.95 -3.61 -18.34
C THR A 162 1.31 -4.62 -19.31
N ALA A 163 0.35 -5.39 -18.81
CA ALA A 163 -0.47 -6.36 -19.55
C ALA A 163 0.30 -7.25 -20.54
N GLY A 164 1.39 -7.84 -20.09
CA GLY A 164 2.22 -8.71 -20.91
C GLY A 164 3.46 -9.15 -20.17
N THR A 165 4.52 -9.45 -20.91
CA THR A 165 5.79 -9.89 -20.34
C THR A 165 6.38 -8.80 -19.44
N ILE A 166 6.64 -9.15 -18.17
CA ILE A 166 7.22 -8.24 -17.18
C ILE A 166 8.74 -8.11 -17.35
N CYS A 167 9.41 -9.17 -17.79
CA CYS A 167 10.85 -9.17 -18.04
C CYS A 167 11.12 -9.19 -19.54
N ASN A 168 12.08 -8.40 -20.02
CA ASN A 168 12.26 -8.13 -21.45
C ASN A 168 11.04 -7.43 -22.07
N ALA A 169 10.33 -6.63 -21.27
CA ALA A 169 9.20 -5.86 -21.75
C ALA A 169 9.63 -4.88 -22.85
N GLN A 170 8.75 -4.67 -23.84
CA GLN A 170 8.95 -3.66 -24.87
C GLN A 170 8.97 -2.26 -24.26
N SER A 171 9.66 -1.32 -24.91
CA SER A 171 9.72 0.08 -24.49
C SER A 171 8.33 0.63 -24.22
N GLN A 172 8.15 1.29 -23.07
CA GLN A 172 6.87 1.85 -22.66
C GLN A 172 7.02 2.85 -21.54
N THR A 173 6.04 3.74 -21.41
CA THR A 173 5.83 4.49 -20.17
C THR A 173 5.14 3.59 -19.15
N LEU A 174 5.67 3.50 -17.94
CA LEU A 174 5.05 2.82 -16.81
C LEU A 174 4.55 3.83 -15.80
N SER A 175 3.29 3.68 -15.41
CA SER A 175 2.62 4.56 -14.47
C SER A 175 1.96 3.77 -13.35
N ILE A 176 1.99 4.32 -12.14
CA ILE A 176 1.21 3.82 -11.00
C ILE A 176 0.65 5.00 -10.21
N SER A 177 -0.63 4.92 -9.88
CA SER A 177 -1.30 5.91 -9.04
C SER A 177 -1.94 5.26 -7.82
N PHE A 178 -1.95 5.99 -6.71
CA PHE A 178 -2.75 5.69 -5.52
C PHE A 178 -3.68 6.87 -5.25
N SER A 179 -4.92 6.60 -4.85
CA SER A 179 -5.92 7.62 -4.47
C SER A 179 -6.88 7.16 -3.39
#